data_AF-X0W131-F1
#
_entry.id   AF-X0W131-F1
#
_cell.length_a   1.000
_cell.length_b   1.000
_cell.length_c   1.000
_cell.angle_alpha   90.00
_cell.angle_beta   90.00
_cell.angle_gamma   90.00
#
_symmetry.space_group_name_H-M   'P 1'
#
loop_
_entity.id
_entity.type
_entity.pdbx_description
1 polymer ?
#
loop_
_entity_poly.entity_id
_entity_poly.type
_entity_poly.pdbx_seq_one_letter_code
_entity_poly.pdbx_strand_id
1 'polypeptide(L)'
;IMLAKALVLSGQVAQARKLLAELKTRARKTAEVRLLAVRADLAEKPAVMFKRDFDQVVRELRELSPRGPKHWAEDIARLLAKVFEQNGVYLRAIEMYDTLLKRGFDPIAHKARVTNLIKAGKHGRAAATLEELLTRLPTDTWARSRLIDALKRSGNHDKAAAFLRKWLSKATDAKKALALRYDLLKTCEEGKAYRQAQTVLDDWLVVDGGLRRAALMTEKVRLFTEAQQHDKAVACARKWLKDSPRELEANGALI
;
A
#
# COMPACT_ATOMS: atom_id res chain seq x y z
N ILE A 1 -0.60 34.02 -21.14
CA ILE A 1 -0.04 32.90 -20.34
C ILE A 1 -0.84 32.68 -19.05
N MET A 2 -1.08 33.70 -18.22
CA MET A 2 -1.86 33.55 -16.97
C MET A 2 -3.25 32.91 -17.17
N LEU A 3 -4.00 33.33 -18.19
CA LEU A 3 -5.29 32.70 -18.54
C LEU A 3 -5.14 31.21 -18.91
N ALA A 4 -4.14 30.85 -19.71
CA ALA A 4 -3.89 29.45 -20.07
C ALA A 4 -3.54 28.61 -18.84
N LYS A 5 -2.77 29.15 -17.90
CA LYS A 5 -2.46 28.48 -16.62
C LYS A 5 -3.72 28.25 -15.78
N ALA A 6 -4.58 29.26 -15.67
CA ALA A 6 -5.84 29.14 -14.95
C ALA A 6 -6.76 28.07 -15.58
N LEU A 7 -6.88 28.04 -16.91
CA LEU A 7 -7.69 27.06 -17.64
C LEU A 7 -7.17 25.62 -17.46
N VAL A 8 -5.85 25.41 -17.45
CA VAL A 8 -5.25 24.10 -17.17
C VAL A 8 -5.56 23.65 -15.73
N LEU A 9 -5.45 24.56 -14.77
CA LEU A 9 -5.68 24.25 -13.36
C LEU A 9 -7.17 24.02 -13.03
N SER A 10 -8.07 24.70 -13.74
CA SER A 10 -9.52 24.55 -13.56
C SER A 10 -10.12 23.37 -14.33
N GLY A 11 -9.30 22.59 -15.06
CA GLY A 11 -9.75 21.44 -15.84
C GLY A 11 -10.47 21.81 -17.13
N GLN A 12 -10.43 23.07 -17.57
CA GLN A 12 -11.02 23.53 -18.84
C GLN A 12 -10.07 23.23 -20.01
N VAL A 13 -9.80 21.95 -20.22
CA VAL A 13 -8.71 21.45 -21.08
C VAL A 13 -8.88 21.90 -22.53
N ALA A 14 -10.07 21.81 -23.11
CA ALA A 14 -10.33 22.21 -24.49
C ALA A 14 -10.03 23.70 -24.75
N GLN A 15 -10.47 24.57 -23.83
CA GLN A 15 -10.20 26.02 -23.91
C GLN A 15 -8.71 26.33 -23.70
N ALA A 16 -8.07 25.63 -22.76
CA ALA A 16 -6.64 25.74 -22.53
C ALA A 16 -5.84 25.39 -23.80
N ARG A 17 -6.17 24.29 -24.49
CA ARG A 17 -5.48 23.84 -25.70
C ARG A 17 -5.62 24.84 -26.85
N LYS A 18 -6.83 25.35 -27.11
CA LYS A 18 -7.05 26.37 -28.15
C LYS A 18 -6.18 27.60 -27.89
N LEU A 19 -6.21 28.12 -26.67
CA LEU A 19 -5.39 29.26 -26.28
C LEU A 19 -3.89 28.96 -26.35
N LEU A 20 -3.45 27.76 -25.96
CA LEU A 20 -2.05 27.34 -26.02
C LEU A 20 -1.57 27.14 -27.47
N ALA A 21 -2.42 26.69 -28.37
CA ALA A 21 -2.11 26.59 -29.80
C ALA A 21 -1.89 27.98 -30.43
N GLU A 22 -2.76 28.95 -30.10
CA GLU A 22 -2.61 30.35 -30.52
C GLU A 22 -1.37 31.01 -29.90
N LEU A 23 -1.07 30.71 -28.64
CA LEU A 23 0.15 31.21 -27.98
C LEU A 23 1.42 30.59 -28.57
N LYS A 24 1.38 29.35 -29.04
CA LYS A 24 2.52 28.67 -29.66
C LYS A 24 2.90 29.26 -31.03
N THR A 25 1.94 29.87 -31.73
CA THR A 25 2.18 30.56 -33.01
C THR A 25 2.59 32.02 -32.83
N ARG A 26 2.03 32.73 -31.82
CA ARG A 26 2.27 34.16 -31.58
C ARG A 26 3.45 34.47 -30.66
N ALA A 27 3.69 33.66 -29.64
CA ALA A 27 4.80 33.83 -28.70
C ALA A 27 5.89 32.78 -29.01
N ARG A 28 7.13 33.23 -29.25
CA ARG A 28 8.31 32.34 -29.37
C ARG A 28 8.21 31.26 -28.30
N LYS A 29 8.17 29.99 -28.72
CA LYS A 29 8.26 28.71 -27.97
C LYS A 29 8.81 28.79 -26.54
N THR A 30 8.19 29.53 -25.63
CA THR A 30 8.68 29.65 -24.26
C THR A 30 8.46 28.29 -23.61
N ALA A 31 9.45 27.85 -22.86
CA ALA A 31 9.41 26.54 -22.21
C ALA A 31 8.19 26.41 -21.27
N GLU A 32 7.66 27.52 -20.75
CA GLU A 32 6.43 27.58 -19.97
C GLU A 32 5.18 27.25 -20.79
N VAL A 33 5.03 27.83 -21.99
CA VAL A 33 3.89 27.53 -22.88
C VAL A 33 3.93 26.08 -23.33
N ARG A 34 5.13 25.54 -23.61
CA ARG A 34 5.31 24.11 -23.92
C ARG A 34 4.90 23.21 -22.75
N LEU A 35 5.33 23.54 -21.53
CA LEU A 35 4.97 22.77 -20.34
C LEU A 35 3.46 22.78 -20.07
N LEU A 36 2.80 23.93 -20.22
CA LEU A 36 1.34 24.04 -20.11
C LEU A 36 0.61 23.25 -21.20
N ALA A 37 1.14 23.23 -22.43
CA ALA A 37 0.57 22.44 -23.52
C ALA A 37 0.64 20.94 -23.22
N VAL A 38 1.81 20.44 -22.77
CA VAL A 38 1.95 19.02 -22.38
C VAL A 38 0.99 18.67 -21.23
N ARG A 39 0.81 19.56 -20.25
CA ARG A 39 -0.16 19.35 -19.16
C ARG A 39 -1.59 19.21 -19.67
N ALA A 40 -2.01 20.09 -20.56
CA ALA A 40 -3.34 20.04 -21.16
C ALA A 40 -3.53 18.76 -21.99
N ASP A 41 -2.54 18.42 -22.82
CA ASP A 41 -2.57 17.21 -23.66
C ASP A 41 -2.68 15.93 -22.83
N LEU A 42 -1.98 15.86 -21.70
CA LEU A 42 -2.01 14.71 -20.80
C LEU A 42 -3.34 14.51 -20.08
N ALA A 43 -4.18 15.54 -19.97
CA ALA A 43 -5.49 15.43 -19.34
C ALA A 43 -6.52 14.69 -20.23
N GLU A 44 -6.36 14.75 -21.55
CA GLU A 44 -7.24 14.07 -22.52
C GLU A 44 -6.65 12.75 -23.06
N LYS A 45 -5.36 12.49 -22.83
CA LYS A 45 -4.74 11.25 -23.29
C LYS A 45 -5.32 10.04 -22.55
N PRO A 46 -5.50 8.90 -23.25
CA PRO A 46 -5.98 7.67 -22.63
C PRO A 46 -5.05 7.22 -21.50
N ALA A 47 -5.60 6.43 -20.57
CA ALA A 47 -4.87 5.94 -19.42
C ALA A 47 -3.61 5.13 -19.78
N VAL A 48 -3.56 4.53 -20.98
CA VAL A 48 -2.38 3.91 -21.57
C VAL A 48 -2.14 4.56 -22.93
N MET A 49 -0.93 5.04 -23.19
CA MET A 49 -0.59 5.74 -24.43
C MET A 49 0.01 4.77 -25.45
N PHE A 50 -0.21 5.04 -26.73
CA PHE A 50 0.58 4.40 -27.78
C PHE A 50 2.06 4.77 -27.65
N LYS A 51 2.95 3.82 -27.98
CA LYS A 51 4.40 3.97 -27.83
C LYS A 51 4.94 5.29 -28.40
N ARG A 52 4.52 5.68 -29.61
CA ARG A 52 4.94 6.92 -30.26
C ARG A 52 4.61 8.16 -29.42
N ASP A 53 3.40 8.22 -28.89
CA ASP A 53 2.92 9.34 -28.08
C ASP A 53 3.60 9.38 -26.72
N PHE A 54 3.79 8.21 -26.10
CA PHE A 54 4.55 8.06 -24.86
C PHE A 54 5.97 8.57 -25.03
N ASP A 55 6.70 8.10 -26.05
CA ASP A 55 8.09 8.49 -26.32
C ASP A 55 8.19 10.00 -26.61
N GLN A 56 7.23 10.55 -27.36
CA GLN A 56 7.18 11.98 -27.65
C GLN A 56 6.99 12.83 -26.39
N VAL A 57 6.02 12.48 -25.54
CA VAL A 57 5.75 13.22 -24.29
C VAL A 57 6.94 13.15 -23.34
N VAL A 58 7.53 11.95 -23.16
CA VAL A 58 8.69 11.76 -22.28
C VAL A 58 9.88 12.57 -22.76
N ARG A 59 10.16 12.57 -24.07
CA ARG A 59 11.22 13.38 -24.68
C ARG A 59 10.98 14.87 -24.44
N GLU A 60 9.77 15.36 -24.73
CA GLU A 60 9.45 16.77 -24.54
C GLU A 60 9.59 17.22 -23.09
N LEU A 61 9.09 16.44 -22.12
CA LEU A 61 9.24 16.75 -20.69
C LEU A 61 10.70 16.76 -20.24
N ARG A 62 11.53 15.83 -20.75
CA ARG A 62 12.97 15.79 -20.43
C ARG A 62 13.73 16.98 -21.01
N GLU A 63 13.39 17.44 -22.22
CA GLU A 63 13.97 18.64 -22.82
C GLU A 63 13.64 19.92 -22.04
N LEU A 64 12.46 19.98 -21.40
CA LEU A 64 12.03 21.13 -20.60
C LEU A 64 12.70 21.17 -19.22
N SER A 65 13.07 20.02 -18.66
CA SER A 65 13.63 19.88 -17.31
C SER A 65 14.86 20.78 -17.03
N PRO A 66 15.94 20.77 -17.85
CA PRO A 66 17.14 21.56 -17.56
C PRO A 66 16.98 23.07 -17.88
N ARG A 67 15.91 23.48 -18.56
CA ARG A 67 15.74 24.85 -19.10
C ARG A 67 14.77 25.71 -18.28
N GLY A 68 14.25 25.17 -17.18
CA GLY A 68 13.20 25.79 -16.37
C GLY A 68 13.66 26.34 -15.03
N PRO A 69 12.88 27.25 -14.41
CA PRO A 69 12.94 27.52 -12.99
C PRO A 69 12.86 26.24 -12.13
N LYS A 70 13.46 26.24 -10.94
CA LYS A 70 13.49 25.08 -10.03
C LYS A 70 12.11 24.43 -9.79
N HIS A 71 11.04 25.23 -9.68
CA HIS A 71 9.69 24.72 -9.46
C HIS A 71 9.14 23.92 -10.65
N TRP A 72 9.65 24.10 -11.87
CA TRP A 72 9.28 23.25 -13.02
C TRP A 72 9.85 21.84 -12.90
N ALA A 73 11.00 21.66 -12.23
CA ALA A 73 11.58 20.33 -12.07
C ALA A 73 10.64 19.41 -11.28
N GLU A 74 9.92 19.94 -10.28
CA GLU A 74 8.90 19.19 -9.53
C GLU A 74 7.68 18.88 -10.39
N ASP A 75 7.16 19.89 -11.10
CA ASP A 75 6.02 19.72 -11.99
C ASP A 75 6.30 18.69 -13.09
N ILE A 76 7.49 18.77 -13.70
CA ILE A 76 7.96 17.83 -14.71
C ILE A 76 8.15 16.43 -14.12
N ALA A 77 8.72 16.31 -12.92
CA ALA A 77 8.85 15.02 -12.24
C ALA A 77 7.47 14.39 -11.95
N ARG A 78 6.49 15.17 -11.47
CA ARG A 78 5.11 14.69 -11.28
C ARG A 78 4.47 14.22 -12.58
N LEU A 79 4.63 14.99 -13.67
CA LEU A 79 4.08 14.62 -14.98
C LEU A 79 4.75 13.36 -15.52
N LEU A 80 6.08 13.28 -15.48
CA LEU A 80 6.82 12.07 -15.88
C LEU A 80 6.40 10.86 -15.05
N ALA A 81 6.25 11.00 -13.74
CA ALA A 81 5.79 9.92 -12.86
C ALA A 81 4.41 9.39 -13.28
N LYS A 82 3.45 10.29 -13.54
CA LYS A 82 2.11 9.94 -14.01
C LYS A 82 2.15 9.24 -15.37
N VAL A 83 2.93 9.75 -16.32
CA VAL A 83 3.09 9.15 -17.65
C VAL A 83 3.68 7.75 -17.55
N PHE A 84 4.71 7.56 -16.73
CA PHE A 84 5.32 6.25 -16.51
C PHE A 84 4.35 5.28 -15.83
N GLU A 85 3.60 5.71 -14.82
CA GLU A 85 2.61 4.88 -14.13
C GLU A 85 1.50 4.40 -15.08
N GLN A 86 0.95 5.32 -15.88
CA GLN A 86 -0.08 5.07 -16.90
C GLN A 86 0.36 4.01 -17.92
N ASN A 87 1.65 3.98 -18.25
CA ASN A 87 2.20 3.06 -19.25
C ASN A 87 2.88 1.83 -18.62
N GLY A 88 2.65 1.55 -17.34
CA GLY A 88 3.19 0.37 -16.67
C GLY A 88 4.70 0.40 -16.40
N VAL A 89 5.36 1.55 -16.61
CA VAL A 89 6.81 1.72 -16.45
C VAL A 89 7.14 2.09 -15.00
N TYR A 90 6.76 1.20 -14.08
CA TYR A 90 6.71 1.49 -12.64
C TYR A 90 8.06 1.91 -12.03
N LEU A 91 9.17 1.29 -12.44
CA LEU A 91 10.49 1.63 -11.92
C LEU A 91 10.90 3.08 -12.23
N ARG A 92 10.61 3.57 -13.44
CA ARG A 92 10.87 4.96 -13.80
C ARG A 92 9.92 5.93 -13.09
N ALA A 93 8.67 5.52 -12.85
CA ALA A 93 7.76 6.32 -12.02
C ALA A 93 8.31 6.49 -10.59
N ILE A 94 8.85 5.41 -10.01
CA ILE A 94 9.49 5.43 -8.68
C ILE A 94 10.66 6.41 -8.63
N GLU A 95 11.54 6.43 -9.65
CA GLU A 95 12.66 7.38 -9.71
C GLU A 95 12.19 8.85 -9.68
N MET A 96 11.06 9.15 -10.34
CA MET A 96 10.48 10.49 -10.33
C MET A 96 9.90 10.83 -8.95
N TYR A 97 9.20 9.90 -8.30
CA TYR A 97 8.74 10.11 -6.91
C TYR A 97 9.89 10.22 -5.91
N ASP A 98 10.97 9.45 -6.08
CA ASP A 98 12.19 9.58 -5.28
C ASP A 98 12.79 11.00 -5.41
N THR A 99 12.77 11.56 -6.62
CA THR A 99 13.23 12.93 -6.87
C THR A 99 12.35 13.99 -6.20
N LEU A 100 11.04 13.76 -6.14
CA LEU A 100 10.09 14.64 -5.44
C LEU A 100 10.31 14.59 -3.92
N LEU A 101 10.41 13.37 -3.36
CA LEU A 101 10.53 13.15 -1.91
C LEU A 101 11.87 13.62 -1.33
N LYS A 102 12.93 13.74 -2.15
CA LYS A 102 14.19 14.39 -1.73
C LYS A 102 14.02 15.85 -1.28
N ARG A 103 12.96 16.52 -1.71
CA ARG A 103 12.71 17.94 -1.40
C ARG A 103 11.85 18.15 -0.15
N GLY A 104 11.22 17.10 0.35
CA GLY A 104 10.37 17.18 1.53
C GLY A 104 9.32 16.08 1.56
N PHE A 105 8.58 16.05 2.66
CA PHE A 105 7.50 15.10 2.88
C PHE A 105 6.27 15.48 2.05
N ASP A 106 5.85 14.58 1.17
CA ASP A 106 4.62 14.69 0.37
C ASP A 106 3.82 13.38 0.49
N PRO A 107 2.70 13.36 1.25
CA PRO A 107 1.89 12.16 1.42
C PRO A 107 1.40 11.55 0.11
N ILE A 108 1.07 12.39 -0.88
CA ILE A 108 0.55 11.93 -2.17
C ILE A 108 1.66 11.22 -2.94
N ALA A 109 2.85 11.83 -2.99
CA ALA A 109 4.02 11.21 -3.63
C ALA A 109 4.45 9.92 -2.93
N HIS A 110 4.40 9.84 -1.59
CA HIS A 110 4.65 8.60 -0.85
C HIS A 110 3.67 7.49 -1.24
N LYS A 111 2.35 7.78 -1.26
CA LYS A 111 1.31 6.80 -1.61
C LYS A 111 1.44 6.31 -3.05
N ALA A 112 1.74 7.23 -3.97
CA ALA A 112 1.95 6.89 -5.38
C ALA A 112 3.22 6.05 -5.58
N ARG A 113 4.32 6.40 -4.91
CA ARG A 113 5.57 5.61 -4.89
C ARG A 113 5.33 4.19 -4.39
N VAL A 114 4.63 4.02 -3.27
CA VAL A 114 4.28 2.70 -2.71
C VAL A 114 3.46 1.89 -3.71
N THR A 115 2.44 2.49 -4.33
CA THR A 115 1.62 1.80 -5.34
C THR A 115 2.47 1.28 -6.49
N ASN A 116 3.39 2.10 -6.99
CA ASN A 116 4.31 1.70 -8.06
C ASN A 116 5.32 0.62 -7.59
N LEU A 117 5.82 0.70 -6.34
CA LEU A 117 6.68 -0.33 -5.76
C LEU A 117 5.98 -1.68 -5.67
N ILE A 118 4.71 -1.70 -5.25
CA ILE A 118 3.89 -2.92 -5.17
C ILE A 118 3.68 -3.50 -6.57
N LYS A 119 3.30 -2.68 -7.56
CA LYS A 119 3.11 -3.12 -8.95
C LYS A 119 4.42 -3.64 -9.58
N ALA A 120 5.57 -3.11 -9.16
CA ALA A 120 6.90 -3.59 -9.56
C ALA A 120 7.40 -4.81 -8.76
N GLY A 121 6.60 -5.38 -7.84
CA GLY A 121 7.00 -6.52 -6.99
C GLY A 121 8.05 -6.18 -5.93
N LYS A 122 8.35 -4.89 -5.70
CA LYS A 122 9.37 -4.43 -4.73
C LYS A 122 8.76 -4.26 -3.34
N HIS A 123 8.20 -5.34 -2.80
CA HIS A 123 7.42 -5.34 -1.55
C HIS A 123 8.23 -4.86 -0.33
N GLY A 124 9.50 -5.24 -0.18
CA GLY A 124 10.34 -4.76 0.93
C GLY A 124 10.57 -3.24 0.92
N ARG A 125 10.81 -2.66 -0.27
CA ARG A 125 10.93 -1.19 -0.43
C ARG A 125 9.58 -0.49 -0.19
N ALA A 126 8.47 -1.11 -0.61
CA ALA A 126 7.14 -0.59 -0.32
C ALA A 126 6.89 -0.53 1.20
N ALA A 127 7.23 -1.60 1.93
CA ALA A 127 7.12 -1.65 3.39
C ALA A 127 7.95 -0.54 4.06
N ALA A 128 9.22 -0.37 3.69
CA ALA A 128 10.05 0.72 4.24
C ALA A 128 9.45 2.12 4.02
N THR A 129 8.88 2.37 2.83
CA THR A 129 8.20 3.64 2.52
C THR A 129 6.94 3.85 3.37
N LEU A 130 6.20 2.77 3.64
CA LEU A 130 4.99 2.81 4.46
C LEU A 130 5.31 3.02 5.95
N GLU A 131 6.41 2.48 6.44
CA GLU A 131 6.90 2.73 7.80
C GLU A 131 7.29 4.21 8.00
N GLU A 132 7.97 4.81 7.01
CA GLU A 132 8.27 6.24 7.00
C GLU A 132 6.98 7.07 7.01
N LEU A 133 6.02 6.72 6.14
CA LEU A 133 4.72 7.39 6.07
C LEU A 133 3.97 7.31 7.40
N LEU A 134 3.95 6.14 8.05
CA LEU A 134 3.30 5.94 9.36
C LEU A 134 4.05 6.59 10.52
N THR A 135 5.33 6.92 10.37
CA THR A 135 6.05 7.72 11.36
C THR A 135 5.52 9.15 11.40
N ARG A 136 5.12 9.69 10.24
CA ARG A 136 4.54 11.05 10.11
C ARG A 136 3.02 11.06 10.27
N LEU A 137 2.34 10.01 9.81
CA LEU A 137 0.89 9.86 9.79
C LEU A 137 0.50 8.55 10.48
N PRO A 138 0.62 8.46 11.82
CA PRO A 138 0.51 7.19 12.55
C PRO A 138 -0.86 6.53 12.48
N THR A 139 -1.91 7.27 12.11
CA THR A 139 -3.30 6.79 12.02
C THR A 139 -3.76 6.56 10.58
N ASP A 140 -2.90 6.72 9.56
CA ASP A 140 -3.27 6.51 8.16
C ASP A 140 -3.63 5.04 7.90
N THR A 141 -4.92 4.76 7.73
CA THR A 141 -5.47 3.41 7.61
C THR A 141 -5.04 2.72 6.33
N TRP A 142 -4.89 3.47 5.24
CA TRP A 142 -4.37 2.95 3.97
C TRP A 142 -2.92 2.50 4.12
N ALA A 143 -2.10 3.27 4.82
CA ALA A 143 -0.69 2.92 5.03
C ALA A 143 -0.54 1.70 5.94
N ARG A 144 -1.37 1.59 6.99
CA ARG A 144 -1.36 0.42 7.89
C ARG A 144 -1.68 -0.88 7.16
N SER A 145 -2.77 -0.92 6.40
CA SER A 145 -3.17 -2.15 5.69
C SER A 145 -2.13 -2.54 4.63
N ARG A 146 -1.65 -1.57 3.84
CA ARG A 146 -0.60 -1.81 2.84
C ARG A 146 0.72 -2.28 3.46
N LEU A 147 1.05 -1.84 4.68
CA LEU A 147 2.31 -2.21 5.33
C LEU A 147 2.30 -3.70 5.68
N ILE A 148 1.22 -4.19 6.27
CA ILE A 148 1.09 -5.61 6.62
C ILE A 148 1.17 -6.47 5.38
N ASP A 149 0.43 -6.12 4.31
CA ASP A 149 0.49 -6.83 3.03
C ASP A 149 1.90 -6.84 2.42
N ALA A 150 2.58 -5.69 2.40
CA ALA A 150 3.91 -5.55 1.83
C ALA A 150 4.95 -6.36 2.62
N LEU A 151 4.87 -6.34 3.96
CA LEU A 151 5.76 -7.13 4.81
C LEU A 151 5.57 -8.62 4.58
N LYS A 152 4.33 -9.12 4.59
CA LYS A 152 4.01 -10.53 4.33
C LYS A 152 4.51 -10.98 2.96
N ARG A 153 4.23 -10.21 1.90
CA ARG A 153 4.70 -10.53 0.52
C ARG A 153 6.22 -10.45 0.35
N SER A 154 6.91 -9.78 1.26
CA SER A 154 8.37 -9.75 1.30
C SER A 154 8.98 -10.82 2.22
N GLY A 155 8.17 -11.71 2.80
CA GLY A 155 8.60 -12.75 3.74
C GLY A 155 8.87 -12.25 5.17
N ASN A 156 8.63 -10.97 5.46
CA ASN A 156 8.90 -10.36 6.77
C ASN A 156 7.71 -10.53 7.73
N HIS A 157 7.29 -11.78 7.94
CA HIS A 157 6.12 -12.13 8.77
C HIS A 157 6.28 -11.71 10.23
N ASP A 158 7.47 -11.86 10.82
CA ASP A 158 7.73 -11.43 12.21
C ASP A 158 7.53 -9.93 12.41
N LYS A 159 8.02 -9.12 11.46
CA LYS A 159 7.85 -7.66 11.52
C LYS A 159 6.39 -7.26 11.34
N ALA A 160 5.66 -7.94 10.45
CA ALA A 160 4.22 -7.73 10.29
C ALA A 160 3.46 -8.06 11.59
N ALA A 161 3.77 -9.20 12.21
CA ALA A 161 3.21 -9.61 13.49
C ALA A 161 3.50 -8.58 14.61
N ALA A 162 4.71 -8.03 14.66
CA ALA A 162 5.07 -6.98 15.63
C ALA A 162 4.22 -5.71 15.46
N PHE A 163 3.98 -5.25 14.23
CA PHE A 163 3.09 -4.12 13.99
C PHE A 163 1.64 -4.43 14.40
N LEU A 164 1.13 -5.61 14.07
CA LEU A 164 -0.22 -6.04 14.44
C LEU A 164 -0.39 -6.11 15.95
N ARG A 165 0.57 -6.69 16.70
CA ARG A 165 0.56 -6.67 18.18
C ARG A 165 0.56 -5.25 18.73
N LYS A 166 1.41 -4.38 18.19
CA LYS A 166 1.46 -2.96 18.60
C LYS A 166 0.12 -2.26 18.37
N TRP A 167 -0.54 -2.48 17.24
CA TRP A 167 -1.85 -1.88 16.97
C TRP A 167 -2.96 -2.51 17.80
N LEU A 168 -2.92 -3.83 18.03
CA LEU A 168 -3.87 -4.54 18.88
C LEU A 168 -3.83 -4.03 20.32
N SER A 169 -2.62 -3.79 20.88
CA SER A 169 -2.46 -3.23 22.23
C SER A 169 -3.08 -1.83 22.41
N LYS A 170 -3.32 -1.12 21.31
CA LYS A 170 -3.92 0.22 21.27
C LYS A 170 -5.37 0.21 20.78
N ALA A 171 -5.91 -0.95 20.44
CA ALA A 171 -7.27 -1.05 19.94
C ALA A 171 -8.25 -0.89 21.11
N THR A 172 -9.08 0.14 21.05
CA THR A 172 -10.14 0.39 22.04
C THR A 172 -11.49 -0.17 21.62
N ASP A 173 -11.61 -0.62 20.36
CA ASP A 173 -12.83 -1.13 19.78
C ASP A 173 -12.75 -2.65 19.61
N ALA A 174 -13.76 -3.37 20.12
CA ALA A 174 -13.79 -4.83 20.13
C ALA A 174 -13.75 -5.42 18.71
N LYS A 175 -14.43 -4.80 17.74
CA LYS A 175 -14.46 -5.26 16.35
C LYS A 175 -13.10 -5.10 15.67
N LYS A 176 -12.40 -3.98 15.89
CA LYS A 176 -11.03 -3.75 15.41
C LYS A 176 -10.03 -4.68 16.08
N ALA A 177 -10.14 -4.89 17.39
CA ALA A 177 -9.29 -5.83 18.12
C ALA A 177 -9.46 -7.26 17.58
N LEU A 178 -10.71 -7.67 17.32
CA LEU A 178 -11.03 -8.96 16.71
C LEU A 178 -10.36 -9.12 15.34
N ALA A 179 -10.51 -8.14 14.44
CA ALA A 179 -9.88 -8.17 13.12
C ALA A 179 -8.34 -8.28 13.22
N LEU A 180 -7.72 -7.49 14.10
CA LEU A 180 -6.26 -7.51 14.31
C LEU A 180 -5.76 -8.85 14.88
N ARG A 181 -6.55 -9.53 15.72
CA ARG A 181 -6.20 -10.87 16.23
C ARG A 181 -6.20 -11.91 15.12
N TYR A 182 -7.20 -11.91 14.24
CA TYR A 182 -7.22 -12.79 13.07
C TYR A 182 -6.05 -12.52 12.12
N ASP A 183 -5.79 -11.25 11.79
CA ASP A 183 -4.67 -10.87 10.93
C ASP A 183 -3.32 -11.28 11.55
N LEU A 184 -3.17 -11.13 12.86
CA LEU A 184 -1.96 -11.52 13.59
C LEU A 184 -1.76 -13.04 13.58
N LEU A 185 -2.80 -13.80 13.87
CA LEU A 185 -2.78 -15.26 13.83
C LEU A 185 -2.37 -15.76 12.45
N LYS A 186 -3.09 -15.31 11.41
CA LYS A 186 -2.82 -15.66 10.02
C LYS A 186 -1.39 -15.27 9.59
N THR A 187 -0.92 -14.10 10.01
CA THR A 187 0.45 -13.66 9.70
C THR A 187 1.50 -14.56 10.33
N CYS A 188 1.29 -15.01 11.57
CA CYS A 188 2.19 -15.96 12.23
C CYS A 188 2.17 -17.33 11.52
N GLU A 189 0.99 -17.81 11.11
CA GLU A 189 0.84 -19.08 10.38
C GLU A 189 1.53 -19.07 9.02
N GLU A 190 1.30 -18.03 8.21
CA GLU A 190 1.96 -17.87 6.91
C GLU A 190 3.50 -17.81 7.06
N GLY A 191 3.98 -17.21 8.15
CA GLY A 191 5.40 -17.20 8.51
C GLY A 191 5.91 -18.47 9.18
N LYS A 192 5.06 -19.49 9.37
CA LYS A 192 5.35 -20.73 10.13
C LYS A 192 5.85 -20.48 11.55
N ALA A 193 5.52 -19.33 12.13
CA ALA A 193 5.84 -18.95 13.50
C ALA A 193 4.83 -19.57 14.48
N TYR A 194 4.72 -20.90 14.48
CA TYR A 194 3.68 -21.64 15.21
C TYR A 194 3.66 -21.35 16.71
N ARG A 195 4.84 -21.16 17.33
CA ARG A 195 4.93 -20.78 18.74
C ARG A 195 4.29 -19.41 19.00
N GLN A 196 4.52 -18.45 18.11
CA GLN A 196 3.91 -17.12 18.22
C GLN A 196 2.39 -17.18 17.98
N ALA A 197 1.95 -18.00 17.03
CA ALA A 197 0.53 -18.23 16.74
C ALA A 197 -0.21 -18.86 17.94
N GLN A 198 0.41 -19.85 18.59
CA GLN A 198 -0.12 -20.46 19.83
C GLN A 198 -0.28 -19.42 20.95
N THR A 199 0.72 -18.56 21.16
CA THR A 199 0.61 -17.46 22.14
C THR A 199 -0.55 -16.52 21.79
N VAL A 200 -0.77 -16.22 20.51
CA VAL A 200 -1.91 -15.38 20.08
C VAL A 200 -3.24 -16.02 20.43
N LEU A 201 -3.39 -17.33 20.23
CA LEU A 201 -4.60 -18.06 20.62
C LEU A 201 -4.78 -18.11 22.14
N ASP A 202 -3.71 -18.32 22.89
CA ASP A 202 -3.74 -18.32 24.36
C ASP A 202 -4.20 -16.96 24.91
N ASP A 203 -3.58 -15.88 24.44
CA ASP A 203 -3.95 -14.51 24.80
C ASP A 203 -5.39 -14.18 24.39
N TRP A 204 -5.90 -14.82 23.34
CA TRP A 204 -7.28 -14.62 22.89
C TRP A 204 -8.28 -15.41 23.72
N LEU A 205 -7.99 -16.67 24.05
CA LEU A 205 -8.82 -17.48 24.94
C LEU A 205 -8.98 -16.88 26.33
N VAL A 206 -7.98 -16.14 26.83
CA VAL A 206 -8.07 -15.40 28.09
C VAL A 206 -9.06 -14.22 27.99
N VAL A 207 -9.05 -13.51 26.87
CA VAL A 207 -9.86 -12.28 26.69
C VAL A 207 -11.28 -12.58 26.20
N ASP A 208 -11.46 -13.62 25.40
CA ASP A 208 -12.72 -13.96 24.72
C ASP A 208 -12.91 -15.48 24.67
N GLY A 209 -12.77 -16.12 25.84
CA GLY A 209 -12.98 -17.56 26.03
C GLY A 209 -14.45 -17.98 26.07
N GLY A 210 -15.38 -17.14 25.58
CA GLY A 210 -16.81 -17.41 25.51
C GLY A 210 -17.19 -18.06 24.17
N LEU A 211 -18.07 -17.41 23.40
CA LEU A 211 -18.64 -17.91 22.13
C LEU A 211 -17.64 -18.51 21.12
N ARG A 212 -16.38 -18.08 21.15
CA ARG A 212 -15.34 -18.51 20.18
C ARG A 212 -14.41 -19.59 20.74
N ARG A 213 -14.58 -20.02 21.99
CA ARG A 213 -13.69 -20.96 22.66
C ARG A 213 -13.44 -22.21 21.84
N ALA A 214 -14.52 -22.87 21.40
CA ALA A 214 -14.40 -24.10 20.62
C ALA A 214 -13.61 -23.89 19.32
N ALA A 215 -13.91 -22.84 18.56
CA ALA A 215 -13.18 -22.53 17.33
C ALA A 215 -11.69 -22.25 17.59
N LEU A 216 -11.37 -21.45 18.61
CA LEU A 216 -9.98 -21.14 18.99
C LEU A 216 -9.22 -22.37 19.48
N MET A 217 -9.88 -23.28 20.20
CA MET A 217 -9.29 -24.53 20.65
C MET A 217 -9.01 -25.49 19.49
N THR A 218 -9.93 -25.59 18.53
CA THR A 218 -9.73 -26.35 17.28
C THR A 218 -8.52 -25.82 16.51
N GLU A 219 -8.43 -24.51 16.31
CA GLU A 219 -7.26 -23.89 15.66
C GLU A 219 -5.96 -24.15 16.43
N LYS A 220 -6.00 -24.11 17.76
CA LYS A 220 -4.82 -24.40 18.59
C LYS A 220 -4.33 -25.84 18.42
N VAL A 221 -5.25 -26.80 18.38
CA VAL A 221 -4.93 -28.22 18.13
C VAL A 221 -4.37 -28.38 16.71
N ARG A 222 -4.98 -27.76 15.70
CA ARG A 222 -4.46 -27.74 14.31
C ARG A 222 -3.02 -27.23 14.26
N LEU A 223 -2.72 -26.12 14.92
CA LEU A 223 -1.36 -25.54 14.95
C LEU A 223 -0.33 -26.43 15.62
N PHE A 224 -0.69 -27.17 16.66
CA PHE A 224 0.23 -28.18 17.22
C PHE A 224 0.53 -29.28 16.20
N THR A 225 -0.48 -29.73 15.44
CA THR A 225 -0.30 -30.72 14.38
C THR A 225 0.58 -30.19 13.24
N GLU A 226 0.35 -28.96 12.77
CA GLU A 226 1.19 -28.32 11.73
C GLU A 226 2.63 -28.07 12.19
N ALA A 227 2.82 -27.84 13.49
CA ALA A 227 4.13 -27.75 14.12
C ALA A 227 4.79 -29.12 14.39
N GLN A 228 4.15 -30.23 14.00
CA GLN A 228 4.56 -31.62 14.29
C GLN A 228 4.68 -31.95 15.78
N GLN A 229 3.97 -31.22 16.63
CA GLN A 229 3.93 -31.41 18.08
C GLN A 229 2.72 -32.27 18.46
N HIS A 230 2.67 -33.50 17.94
CA HIS A 230 1.50 -34.39 18.07
C HIS A 230 1.13 -34.68 19.54
N ASP A 231 2.12 -34.90 20.41
CA ASP A 231 1.87 -35.14 21.84
C ASP A 231 1.15 -33.96 22.51
N LYS A 232 1.54 -32.72 22.15
CA LYS A 232 0.90 -31.51 22.67
C LYS A 232 -0.49 -31.31 22.08
N ALA A 233 -0.70 -31.66 20.80
CA ALA A 233 -2.01 -31.63 20.18
C ALA A 233 -2.99 -32.55 20.93
N VAL A 234 -2.58 -33.80 21.18
CA VAL A 234 -3.37 -34.80 21.92
C VAL A 234 -3.62 -34.35 23.36
N ALA A 235 -2.59 -33.88 24.06
CA ALA A 235 -2.75 -33.38 25.43
C ALA A 235 -3.71 -32.19 25.51
N CYS A 236 -3.61 -31.26 24.55
CA CYS A 236 -4.50 -30.09 24.46
C CYS A 236 -5.95 -30.51 24.21
N ALA A 237 -6.20 -31.43 23.26
CA ALA A 237 -7.53 -31.94 22.95
C ALA A 237 -8.14 -32.71 24.12
N ARG A 238 -7.37 -33.59 24.79
CA ARG A 238 -7.83 -34.33 25.98
C ARG A 238 -8.20 -33.41 27.12
N LYS A 239 -7.40 -32.37 27.37
CA LYS A 239 -7.70 -31.37 28.40
C LYS A 239 -8.99 -30.63 28.08
N TRP A 240 -9.16 -30.20 26.82
CA TRP A 240 -10.37 -29.51 26.39
C TRP A 240 -11.63 -30.39 26.54
N LEU A 241 -11.56 -31.65 26.12
CA LEU A 241 -12.63 -32.65 26.30
C LEU A 241 -13.03 -32.81 27.77
N LYS A 242 -12.06 -32.89 28.67
CA LYS A 242 -12.30 -33.01 30.11
C LYS A 242 -12.97 -31.76 30.68
N ASP A 243 -12.51 -30.59 30.26
CA ASP A 243 -12.96 -29.30 30.79
C ASP A 243 -14.30 -28.85 30.18
N SER A 244 -14.70 -29.35 29.00
CA SER A 244 -15.91 -28.93 28.28
C SER A 244 -16.56 -30.04 27.44
N PRO A 245 -17.10 -31.11 28.06
CA PRO A 245 -17.64 -32.28 27.32
C PRO A 245 -18.77 -31.92 26.35
N ARG A 246 -19.62 -30.94 26.71
CA ARG A 246 -20.81 -30.53 25.96
C ARG A 246 -20.50 -29.64 24.74
N GLU A 247 -19.34 -28.99 24.67
CA GLU A 247 -18.98 -28.13 23.53
C GLU A 247 -18.72 -28.92 22.24
N LEU A 248 -18.40 -30.22 22.37
CA LEU A 248 -18.07 -31.10 21.24
C LEU A 248 -19.31 -31.80 20.66
N GLU A 249 -20.31 -32.08 21.49
CA GLU A 249 -21.62 -32.58 21.06
C GLU A 249 -22.35 -31.55 20.18
N ALA A 250 -22.19 -30.25 20.46
CA ALA A 250 -22.83 -29.18 19.71
C ALA A 250 -22.14 -28.82 18.37
N ASN A 251 -20.87 -29.20 18.20
CA ASN A 251 -20.06 -28.82 17.01
C ASN A 251 -19.71 -29.99 16.09
N GLY A 252 -20.28 -31.19 16.31
CA GLY A 252 -20.18 -32.31 15.37
C GLY A 252 -18.79 -32.90 15.17
N ALA A 253 -17.87 -32.71 16.13
CA ALA A 253 -16.48 -33.22 16.03
C ALA A 253 -16.34 -34.72 16.43
N LEU A 254 -17.46 -35.43 16.59
CA LEU A 254 -17.53 -36.85 16.84
C LEU A 254 -18.49 -37.51 15.83
N ILE A 255 -18.09 -37.55 14.55
CA ILE A 255 -18.34 -38.66 13.62
C ILE A 255 -17.11 -38.80 12.74
#